data_AF-A0A7X8XF88-F1
#
_entry.id   AF-A0A7X8XF88-F1
#
_cell.length_a   1.000
_cell.length_b   1.000
_cell.length_c   1.000
_cell.angle_alpha   90.00
_cell.angle_beta   90.00
_cell.angle_gamma   90.00
#
_symmetry.space_group_name_H-M   'P 1'
#
loop_
_entity.id
_entity.type
_entity.pdbx_description
1 polymer ?
#
loop_
_entity_poly.entity_id
_entity_poly.type
_entity_poly.pdbx_seq_one_letter_code
_entity_poly.pdbx_strand_id
1 'polypeptide(L)'
;SFYKNHRSLLQYGTFIRVKLANSSSNQVVWAVANSDRSELLVLFAQKLAEANPPSDILRIEDVDTQAIYEVFPRQQKIDLKMFGDLINRVSPVPITEGGIAQETISKTISLDSEVEHYRASGEQIAYGGIKLNAQFGGLGYDSMTRVMADFGSRIYLFKRVDSKR
;
A
#
# COMPACT_ATOMS: atom_id res chain seq x y z
N SER A 1 -1.48 9.57 -15.15
CA SER A 1 -0.43 8.72 -15.73
C SER A 1 -0.61 7.25 -15.35
N PHE A 2 -0.56 6.87 -14.06
CA PHE A 2 -0.65 5.47 -13.59
C PHE A 2 -1.80 4.63 -14.18
N TYR A 3 -3.06 5.06 -14.05
CA TYR A 3 -4.20 4.32 -14.59
C TYR A 3 -4.07 4.03 -16.09
N LYS A 4 -3.58 5.00 -16.88
CA LYS A 4 -3.43 4.83 -18.33
C LYS A 4 -2.37 3.75 -18.64
N ASN A 5 -1.30 3.68 -17.85
CA ASN A 5 -0.23 2.70 -18.03
C ASN A 5 -0.68 1.26 -17.70
N HIS A 6 -1.57 1.10 -16.72
CA HIS A 6 -2.10 -0.22 -16.31
C HIS A 6 -3.54 -0.45 -16.77
N ARG A 7 -4.05 0.34 -17.73
CA ARG A 7 -5.47 0.33 -18.13
C ARG A 7 -5.90 -1.04 -18.62
N SER A 8 -5.09 -1.67 -19.47
CA SER A 8 -5.42 -2.97 -20.04
C SER A 8 -5.58 -4.03 -18.95
N LEU A 9 -4.67 -4.04 -17.97
CA LEU A 9 -4.72 -4.95 -16.83
C LEU A 9 -5.95 -4.67 -15.95
N LEU A 10 -6.23 -3.40 -15.64
CA LEU A 10 -7.37 -2.99 -14.81
C LEU A 10 -8.73 -3.24 -15.45
N GLN A 11 -8.85 -3.13 -16.77
CA GLN A 11 -10.13 -3.29 -17.48
C GLN A 11 -10.39 -4.73 -17.93
N TYR A 12 -9.35 -5.48 -18.29
CA TYR A 12 -9.48 -6.78 -18.97
C TYR A 12 -8.74 -7.93 -18.27
N GLY A 13 -8.00 -7.66 -17.19
CA GLY A 13 -7.35 -8.70 -16.40
C GLY A 13 -8.35 -9.60 -15.67
N THR A 14 -7.89 -10.77 -15.25
CA THR A 14 -8.68 -11.64 -14.36
C THR A 14 -8.87 -10.94 -13.03
N PHE A 15 -10.13 -10.67 -12.66
CA PHE A 15 -10.47 -10.07 -11.38
C PHE A 15 -10.57 -11.11 -10.27
N ILE A 16 -9.78 -10.93 -9.21
CA ILE A 16 -9.63 -11.86 -8.09
C ILE A 16 -10.13 -11.16 -6.82
N ARG A 17 -11.10 -11.77 -6.14
CA ARG A 17 -11.62 -11.28 -4.86
C ARG A 17 -10.91 -11.99 -3.72
N VAL A 18 -10.30 -11.24 -2.80
CA VAL A 18 -9.51 -11.80 -1.69
C VAL A 18 -10.20 -11.54 -0.36
N LYS A 19 -10.46 -10.27 -0.03
CA LYS A 19 -11.28 -9.86 1.12
C LYS A 19 -12.39 -8.94 0.65
N LEU A 20 -13.64 -9.37 0.83
CA LEU A 20 -14.81 -8.64 0.31
C LEU A 20 -15.14 -7.42 1.17
N ALA A 21 -15.63 -6.35 0.53
CA ALA A 21 -16.06 -5.13 1.23
C ALA A 21 -17.18 -5.39 2.25
N ASN A 22 -18.09 -6.32 1.94
CA ASN A 22 -19.19 -6.73 2.81
C ASN A 22 -18.82 -7.85 3.82
N SER A 23 -17.56 -8.27 3.87
CA SER A 23 -17.10 -9.22 4.90
C SER A 23 -16.93 -8.53 6.26
N SER A 24 -16.81 -9.32 7.33
CA SER A 24 -16.50 -8.81 8.68
C SER A 24 -15.07 -8.29 8.83
N SER A 25 -14.19 -8.52 7.84
CA SER A 25 -12.81 -8.00 7.88
C SER A 25 -12.81 -6.47 7.81
N ASN A 26 -11.91 -5.82 8.56
CA ASN A 26 -11.63 -4.40 8.37
C ASN A 26 -10.96 -4.13 7.01
N GLN A 27 -10.42 -5.15 6.36
CA GLN A 27 -9.69 -5.04 5.10
C GLN A 27 -10.55 -5.41 3.89
N VAL A 28 -10.32 -4.69 2.80
CA VAL A 28 -10.86 -4.99 1.47
C VAL A 28 -9.68 -5.20 0.54
N VAL A 29 -9.59 -6.40 -0.03
CA VAL A 29 -8.47 -6.81 -0.88
C VAL A 29 -9.00 -7.46 -2.14
N TRP A 30 -8.53 -6.98 -3.28
CA TRP A 30 -8.79 -7.59 -4.57
C TRP A 30 -7.56 -7.41 -5.46
N ALA A 31 -7.46 -8.23 -6.48
CA ALA A 31 -6.41 -8.14 -7.47
C ALA A 31 -6.97 -8.18 -8.88
N VAL A 32 -6.22 -7.63 -9.83
CA VAL A 32 -6.34 -7.94 -11.24
C VAL A 32 -5.04 -8.52 -11.73
N ALA A 33 -5.11 -9.59 -12.52
CA ALA A 33 -3.94 -10.29 -13.02
C ALA A 33 -4.02 -10.44 -14.55
N ASN A 34 -2.87 -10.38 -15.23
CA ASN A 34 -2.81 -10.73 -16.64
C ASN A 34 -2.94 -12.26 -16.82
N SER A 35 -3.08 -12.70 -18.08
CA SER A 35 -3.41 -14.09 -18.42
C SER A 35 -2.39 -15.11 -17.92
N ASP A 36 -1.10 -14.76 -17.89
CA ASP A 36 -0.01 -15.65 -17.50
C ASP A 36 0.52 -15.37 -16.08
N ARG A 37 -0.21 -14.53 -15.31
CA ARG A 37 0.14 -14.10 -13.96
C ARG A 37 1.54 -13.46 -13.86
N SER A 38 2.11 -12.95 -14.93
CA SER A 38 3.38 -12.22 -14.88
C SER A 38 3.27 -10.85 -14.21
N GLU A 39 2.07 -10.25 -14.23
CA GLU A 39 1.79 -8.98 -13.57
C GLU A 39 0.44 -9.04 -12.84
N LEU A 40 0.44 -8.61 -11.58
CA LEU A 40 -0.77 -8.37 -10.81
C LEU A 40 -0.76 -6.96 -10.22
N LEU A 41 -1.94 -6.36 -10.17
CA LEU A 41 -2.21 -5.13 -9.44
C LEU A 41 -3.20 -5.46 -8.32
N VAL A 42 -2.77 -5.22 -7.09
CA VAL A 42 -3.51 -5.62 -5.89
C VAL A 42 -3.91 -4.37 -5.12
N LEU A 43 -5.21 -4.16 -4.92
CA LEU A 43 -5.69 -3.18 -3.95
C LEU A 43 -5.65 -3.81 -2.55
N PHE A 44 -5.05 -3.08 -1.62
CA PHE A 44 -5.25 -3.27 -0.19
C PHE A 44 -5.87 -2.01 0.38
N ALA A 45 -7.09 -2.10 0.90
CA ALA A 45 -7.77 -1.00 1.56
C ALA A 45 -8.25 -1.42 2.95
N GLN A 46 -8.43 -0.45 3.84
CA GLN A 46 -9.05 -0.65 5.14
C GLN A 46 -10.31 0.21 5.26
N LYS A 47 -11.27 -0.23 6.09
CA LYS A 47 -12.50 0.54 6.34
C LYS A 47 -12.20 1.65 7.34
N LEU A 48 -11.71 1.27 8.52
CA LEU A 48 -11.42 2.20 9.61
C LEU A 48 -9.97 2.04 10.07
N ALA A 49 -9.35 3.14 10.49
CA ALA A 49 -8.09 3.12 11.20
C ALA A 49 -8.30 2.53 12.60
N GLU A 50 -7.32 1.74 13.04
CA GLU A 50 -7.29 1.14 14.37
C GLU A 50 -6.09 1.69 15.14
N ALA A 51 -6.23 1.89 16.45
CA ALA A 51 -5.10 2.26 17.29
C ALA A 51 -4.15 1.07 17.44
N ASN A 52 -2.87 1.27 17.08
CA ASN A 52 -1.83 0.24 17.13
C ASN A 52 -2.26 -1.10 16.48
N PRO A 53 -2.56 -1.09 15.17
CA PRO A 53 -3.06 -2.28 14.49
C PRO A 53 -1.98 -3.38 14.43
N PRO A 54 -2.37 -4.66 14.36
CA PRO A 54 -1.43 -5.74 14.12
C PRO A 54 -0.75 -5.59 12.74
N SER A 55 0.37 -6.29 12.53
CA SER A 55 1.01 -6.31 11.21
C SER A 55 0.10 -6.95 10.16
N ASP A 56 0.04 -6.34 8.98
CA ASP A 56 -0.75 -6.84 7.86
C ASP A 56 -0.04 -7.95 7.09
N ILE A 57 -0.83 -8.90 6.62
CA ILE A 57 -0.39 -9.97 5.73
C ILE A 57 -1.14 -9.85 4.40
N LEU A 58 -0.39 -9.59 3.32
CA LEU A 58 -0.91 -9.56 1.96
C LEU A 58 -0.78 -10.94 1.32
N ARG A 59 -1.89 -11.64 1.19
CA ARG A 59 -1.97 -12.99 0.62
C ARG A 59 -2.85 -12.98 -0.62
N ILE A 60 -2.34 -13.51 -1.73
CA ILE A 60 -3.05 -13.60 -3.01
C ILE A 60 -2.97 -15.05 -3.48
N GLU A 61 -4.10 -15.76 -3.45
CA GLU A 61 -4.14 -17.21 -3.72
C GLU A 61 -3.92 -17.53 -5.20
N ASP A 62 -4.36 -16.65 -6.11
CA ASP A 62 -4.30 -16.85 -7.56
C ASP A 62 -3.06 -16.18 -8.19
N VAL A 63 -1.89 -16.60 -7.72
CA VAL A 63 -0.56 -16.30 -8.30
C VAL A 63 0.06 -17.56 -8.90
N ASP A 64 1.02 -17.42 -9.81
CA ASP A 64 1.81 -18.57 -10.26
C ASP A 64 2.75 -19.01 -9.14
N THR A 65 2.49 -20.17 -8.53
CA THR A 65 3.24 -20.65 -7.37
C THR A 65 4.70 -21.00 -7.67
N GLN A 66 5.04 -21.23 -8.95
CA GLN A 66 6.40 -21.54 -9.39
C GLN A 66 7.22 -20.30 -9.75
N ALA A 67 6.59 -19.13 -9.79
CA ALA A 67 7.24 -17.87 -10.09
C ALA A 67 7.89 -17.22 -8.84
N ILE A 68 8.81 -16.30 -9.08
CA ILE A 68 9.30 -15.34 -8.08
C ILE A 68 8.76 -13.98 -8.48
N TYR A 69 8.25 -13.21 -7.51
CA TYR A 69 7.70 -11.87 -7.74
C TYR A 69 8.52 -10.82 -6.99
N GLU A 70 8.75 -9.68 -7.64
CA GLU A 70 9.00 -8.42 -6.96
C GLU A 70 7.66 -7.74 -6.65
N VAL A 71 7.48 -7.32 -5.41
CA VAL A 71 6.25 -6.71 -4.90
C VAL A 71 6.57 -5.36 -4.30
N PHE A 72 5.91 -4.31 -4.79
CA PHE A 72 6.12 -2.95 -4.31
C PHE A 72 4.86 -2.09 -4.46
N PRO A 73 4.62 -1.11 -3.58
CA PRO A 73 3.48 -0.24 -3.67
C PRO A 73 3.68 0.78 -4.80
N ARG A 74 2.56 1.22 -5.37
CA ARG A 74 2.51 2.45 -6.15
C ARG A 74 2.90 3.60 -5.24
N GLN A 75 4.01 4.25 -5.56
CA GLN A 75 4.44 5.45 -4.86
C GLN A 75 3.40 6.57 -4.97
N GLN A 76 3.08 7.18 -3.84
CA GLN A 76 2.11 8.26 -3.72
C GLN A 76 2.56 9.29 -2.70
N LYS A 77 2.02 10.50 -2.82
CA LYS A 77 2.26 11.58 -1.89
C LYS A 77 1.18 11.58 -0.80
N ILE A 78 1.61 11.69 0.44
CA ILE A 78 0.75 11.75 1.63
C ILE A 78 0.71 13.19 2.13
N ASP A 79 -0.49 13.72 2.35
CA ASP A 79 -0.69 15.04 2.94
C ASP A 79 -0.33 14.99 4.43
N LEU A 80 0.57 15.87 4.87
CA LEU A 80 0.99 15.99 6.27
C LEU A 80 -0.16 16.34 7.21
N LYS A 81 -1.26 16.93 6.72
CA LYS A 81 -2.46 17.19 7.51
C LYS A 81 -3.14 15.93 8.02
N MET A 82 -2.89 14.78 7.38
CA MET A 82 -3.42 13.49 7.85
C MET A 82 -2.92 13.12 9.25
N PHE A 83 -1.83 13.73 9.73
CA PHE A 83 -1.27 13.46 11.04
C PHE A 83 -1.89 14.30 12.17
N GLY A 84 -2.78 15.26 11.85
CA GLY A 84 -3.41 16.12 12.84
C GLY A 84 -2.39 16.80 13.75
N ASP A 85 -2.58 16.69 15.06
CA ASP A 85 -1.69 17.26 16.09
C ASP A 85 -0.27 16.65 16.08
N LEU A 86 -0.08 15.50 15.42
CA LEU A 86 1.22 14.85 15.30
C LEU A 86 2.05 15.39 14.14
N ILE A 87 1.55 16.37 13.37
CA ILE A 87 2.22 16.94 12.21
C ILE A 87 3.66 17.37 12.51
N ASN A 88 3.90 17.97 13.69
CA ASN A 88 5.23 18.44 14.09
C ASN A 88 6.22 17.31 14.42
N ARG A 89 5.74 16.11 14.76
CA ARG A 89 6.61 14.95 15.00
C ARG A 89 7.04 14.25 13.71
N VAL A 90 6.26 14.39 12.65
CA VAL A 90 6.48 13.69 11.38
C VAL A 90 6.97 14.61 10.26
N SER A 91 6.86 15.93 10.46
CA SER A 91 7.30 16.91 9.48
C SER A 91 8.83 16.97 9.41
N PRO A 92 9.42 17.03 8.20
CA PRO A 92 10.87 17.20 8.05
C PRO A 92 11.35 18.59 8.51
N VAL A 93 10.43 19.54 8.69
CA VAL A 93 10.68 20.90 9.18
C VAL A 93 9.70 21.27 10.30
N PRO A 94 10.11 22.00 11.34
CA PRO A 94 9.18 22.45 12.39
C PRO A 94 8.06 23.33 11.83
N ILE A 95 6.81 23.07 12.20
CA ILE A 95 5.63 23.85 11.82
C ILE A 95 5.07 24.57 13.06
N THR A 96 5.29 25.88 13.16
CA THR A 96 4.75 26.71 14.25
C THR A 96 3.23 26.84 14.14
N GLU A 97 2.52 26.53 15.23
CA GLU A 97 1.05 26.67 15.33
C GLU A 97 0.63 28.15 15.35
N GLY A 98 -0.42 28.51 14.60
CA GLY A 98 -1.11 29.81 14.70
C GLY A 98 -0.64 30.93 13.77
N GLY A 99 0.31 30.68 12.87
CA GLY A 99 0.79 31.68 11.91
C GLY A 99 0.16 31.56 10.51
N ILE A 100 0.05 32.68 9.79
CA ILE A 100 -0.38 32.76 8.37
C ILE A 100 0.46 31.82 7.44
N ALA A 101 1.66 31.45 7.88
CA ALA A 101 2.53 30.50 7.20
C ALA A 101 2.03 29.03 7.26
N GLN A 102 1.22 28.65 8.25
CA GLN A 102 0.79 27.25 8.48
C GLN A 102 -0.06 26.71 7.33
N GLU A 103 -1.04 27.48 6.82
CA GLU A 103 -1.86 27.04 5.70
C GLU A 103 -1.07 26.89 4.40
N THR A 104 -0.04 27.70 4.19
CA THR A 104 0.76 27.72 2.96
C THR A 104 1.81 26.61 2.95
N ILE A 105 2.45 26.38 4.10
CA ILE A 105 3.49 25.35 4.26
C ILE A 105 2.85 23.95 4.28
N SER A 106 1.77 23.75 5.03
CA SER A 106 1.08 22.45 5.10
C SER A 106 0.46 22.00 3.77
N LYS A 107 0.07 22.94 2.88
CA LYS A 107 -0.42 22.63 1.52
C LYS A 107 0.70 22.21 0.56
N THR A 108 1.95 22.55 0.86
CA THR A 108 3.08 22.39 -0.07
C THR A 108 3.94 21.18 0.27
N ILE A 109 3.99 20.78 1.54
CA ILE A 109 4.80 19.64 1.96
C ILE A 109 3.95 18.36 1.90
N SER A 110 4.41 17.41 1.11
CA SER A 110 3.86 16.06 1.07
C SER A 110 4.97 15.05 1.32
N LEU A 111 4.65 14.02 2.10
CA LEU A 111 5.58 12.92 2.37
C LEU A 111 5.47 11.89 1.27
N ASP A 112 6.60 11.28 0.90
CA ASP A 112 6.54 10.06 0.10
C ASP A 112 5.90 8.95 0.92
N SER A 113 5.08 8.13 0.26
CA SER A 113 4.57 6.89 0.84
C SER A 113 5.72 5.97 1.23
N GLU A 114 5.39 4.98 2.04
CA GLU A 114 6.32 3.97 2.49
C GLU A 114 7.18 3.36 1.36
N VAL A 115 8.44 3.12 1.66
CA VAL A 115 9.34 2.35 0.80
C VAL A 115 9.19 0.88 1.17
N GLU A 116 8.46 0.15 0.34
CA GLU A 116 8.28 -1.29 0.47
C GLU A 116 8.74 -1.99 -0.82
N HIS A 117 9.55 -3.03 -0.65
CA HIS A 117 9.99 -3.88 -1.74
C HIS A 117 10.24 -5.28 -1.22
N TYR A 118 9.54 -6.26 -1.78
CA TYR A 118 9.63 -7.66 -1.37
C TYR A 118 9.94 -8.54 -2.57
N ARG A 119 10.82 -9.51 -2.37
CA ARG A 119 11.02 -10.61 -3.31
C ARG A 119 10.52 -11.89 -2.66
N ALA A 120 9.47 -12.49 -3.22
CA ALA A 120 8.82 -13.67 -2.65
C ALA A 120 8.46 -14.69 -3.74
N SER A 121 8.49 -15.98 -3.40
CA SER A 121 7.95 -17.02 -4.28
C SER A 121 6.42 -16.91 -4.34
N GLY A 122 5.83 -17.34 -5.46
CA GLY A 122 4.38 -17.42 -5.59
C GLY A 122 3.77 -18.37 -4.56
N GLU A 123 4.45 -19.48 -4.23
CA GLU A 123 4.04 -20.38 -3.15
C GLU A 123 3.94 -19.64 -1.80
N GLN A 124 4.95 -18.86 -1.43
CA GLN A 124 4.91 -18.04 -0.22
C GLN A 124 3.73 -17.07 -0.27
N ILE A 125 3.53 -16.36 -1.39
CA ILE A 125 2.45 -15.38 -1.55
C ILE A 125 1.06 -16.03 -1.42
N ALA A 126 0.87 -17.22 -1.98
CA ALA A 126 -0.40 -17.93 -2.01
C ALA A 126 -0.79 -18.48 -0.63
N TYR A 127 0.17 -19.10 0.07
CA TYR A 127 -0.12 -19.85 1.29
C TYR A 127 0.25 -19.09 2.57
N GLY A 128 1.37 -18.37 2.60
CA GLY A 128 1.84 -17.61 3.76
C GLY A 128 1.54 -16.11 3.71
N GLY A 129 1.47 -15.54 2.50
CA GLY A 129 1.42 -14.11 2.27
C GLY A 129 2.75 -13.39 2.52
N ILE A 130 2.72 -12.07 2.31
CA ILE A 130 3.82 -11.15 2.58
C ILE A 130 3.46 -10.32 3.81
N LYS A 131 4.35 -10.28 4.80
CA LYS A 131 4.21 -9.36 5.94
C LYS A 131 4.57 -7.95 5.48
N LEU A 132 3.57 -7.08 5.41
CA LEU A 132 3.76 -5.69 5.01
C LEU A 132 4.38 -4.88 6.16
N ASN A 133 4.90 -3.69 5.89
CA ASN A 133 5.39 -2.84 6.96
C ASN A 133 4.26 -2.46 7.92
N ALA A 134 4.64 -2.19 9.17
CA ALA A 134 3.69 -1.80 10.19
C ALA A 134 3.00 -0.48 9.83
N GLN A 135 1.72 -0.39 10.16
CA GLN A 135 1.01 0.87 10.06
C GLN A 135 1.42 1.81 11.20
N PHE A 136 1.27 3.11 10.97
CA PHE A 136 1.48 4.12 11.98
C PHE A 136 0.53 3.91 13.16
N GLY A 137 1.10 3.54 14.31
CA GLY A 137 0.38 3.29 15.57
C GLY A 137 0.51 4.41 16.62
N GLY A 138 1.06 5.58 16.26
CA GLY A 138 1.25 6.72 17.17
C GLY A 138 2.64 6.85 17.82
N LEU A 139 3.54 5.88 17.62
CA LEU A 139 4.92 5.92 18.10
C LEU A 139 5.90 5.83 16.93
N GLY A 140 6.62 6.92 16.67
CA GLY A 140 7.63 6.98 15.62
C GLY A 140 7.04 7.02 14.21
N TYR A 141 7.75 7.71 13.32
CA TYR A 141 7.47 7.72 11.88
C TYR A 141 8.81 7.69 11.17
N ASP A 142 8.94 6.79 10.21
CA ASP A 142 10.06 6.70 9.29
C ASP A 142 9.56 6.36 7.89
N SER A 143 10.46 6.26 6.93
CA SER A 143 10.15 5.92 5.53
C SER A 143 9.57 4.51 5.35
N MET A 144 9.58 3.67 6.39
CA MET A 144 9.04 2.31 6.36
C MET A 144 7.61 2.26 6.89
N THR A 145 7.19 3.27 7.66
CA THR A 145 5.90 3.27 8.34
C THR A 145 4.74 3.57 7.39
N ARG A 146 3.74 2.70 7.33
CA ARG A 146 2.56 2.95 6.48
C ARG A 146 1.56 3.85 7.17
N VAL A 147 1.27 5.01 6.59
CA VAL A 147 0.24 5.91 7.11
C VAL A 147 -1.08 5.59 6.41
N MET A 148 -2.01 4.97 7.14
CA MET A 148 -3.34 4.62 6.65
C MET A 148 -4.40 5.12 7.63
N ALA A 149 -5.10 6.18 7.23
CA ALA A 149 -6.27 6.69 7.94
C ALA A 149 -7.52 5.87 7.60
N ASP A 150 -8.69 6.32 8.05
CA ASP A 150 -9.97 5.78 7.59
C ASP A 150 -10.04 5.76 6.06
N PHE A 151 -10.57 4.66 5.52
CA PHE A 151 -10.67 4.44 4.08
C PHE A 151 -9.32 4.49 3.33
N GLY A 152 -8.21 4.38 4.05
CA GLY A 152 -6.87 4.35 3.48
C GLY A 152 -6.67 3.16 2.55
N SER A 153 -5.92 3.36 1.47
CA SER A 153 -5.61 2.28 0.53
C SER A 153 -4.20 2.37 -0.05
N ARG A 154 -3.74 1.22 -0.56
CA ARG A 154 -2.52 1.04 -1.32
C ARG A 154 -2.80 0.14 -2.52
N ILE A 155 -2.11 0.42 -3.60
CA ILE A 155 -2.03 -0.47 -4.76
C ILE A 155 -0.63 -1.06 -4.77
N TYR A 156 -0.52 -2.38 -4.69
CA TYR A 156 0.73 -3.11 -4.85
C TYR A 156 0.83 -3.67 -6.26
N LEU A 157 2.00 -3.54 -6.86
CA LEU A 157 2.36 -4.19 -8.12
C LEU A 157 3.16 -5.44 -7.80
N PHE A 158 2.76 -6.56 -8.39
CA PHE A 158 3.46 -7.82 -8.35
C PHE A 158 4.00 -8.05 -9.75
N LYS A 159 5.31 -8.16 -9.90
CA LYS A 159 5.96 -8.41 -11.19
C LYS A 159 6.79 -9.67 -11.10
N ARG A 160 6.47 -10.65 -11.95
CA ARG A 160 7.28 -11.86 -12.07
C ARG A 160 8.70 -11.48 -12.48
N VAL A 161 9.67 -12.06 -11.79
CA VAL A 161 11.09 -12.00 -12.15
C VAL A 161 11.35 -13.16 -13.10
N ASP A 162 11.53 -12.85 -14.38
CA ASP A 162 12.00 -13.87 -15.30
C ASP A 162 13.44 -14.25 -14.92
N SER A 163 13.64 -15.52 -14.56
CA SER A 163 14.99 -16.04 -14.39
C SER A 163 15.63 -16.10 -15.76
N LYS A 164 16.58 -15.19 -16.04
CA LYS A 164 17.54 -15.44 -17.13
C LYS A 164 18.23 -16.76 -16.80
N ARG A 165 17.88 -17.82 -17.54
CA ARG A 165 18.69 -19.02 -17.66
C ARG A 165 19.90 -18.71 -18.55
#